data_AF-Q7P2B9-F1
#
_entry.id   AF-Q7P2B9-F1
#
_cell.length_a   1.000
_cell.length_b   1.000
_cell.length_c   1.000
_cell.angle_alpha   90.00
_cell.angle_beta   90.00
_cell.angle_gamma   90.00
#
_symmetry.space_group_name_H-M   'P 1'
#
loop_
_entity.id
_entity.type
_entity.pdbx_description
1 polymer ?
#
loop_
_entity_poly.entity_id
_entity_poly.type
_entity_poly.pdbx_seq_one_letter_code
_entity_poly.pdbx_strand_id
1 'polypeptide(L)'
;MNKLDELIKELCPNGVEYKELGELGIFENIGVDKKINVNEKEILLLNYTDIYKNNYIDSSIPKMIVTANDKKIENCSVEECDIFITPTSETKEDIGHASVILETIPNCCYSYHIMRYRLINPNRVTASFIMYLFYSQDLKRQILKYAQGLTRYGLSKEKFSNLLIPFPNIRIQEEIVKVLDDYTKSVEELKGKLNEELTARKKQYSWYRDYLLKFENKVETVKLGSIGKVSMCRRILKSETNIVGGIPFFKIGTFGKKEDAYISIEKFNEYKEKYSYPKKGMVLISTSGTIGRTIVFDGKPAYYQDSNIVWIDNNEEKVLNKYLYYFYQTSPWKIDMGGTIERLYNENIEKTIIPLPPLEVQKRIVGVLDNFV
;
A
#
# COMPACT_ATOMS: atom_id res chain seq x y z
N MET A 1 29.44 24.71 -15.01
CA MET A 1 28.11 25.21 -15.40
C MET A 1 27.43 24.02 -16.05
N ASN A 2 26.24 23.62 -15.61
CA ASN A 2 25.61 22.43 -16.22
C ASN A 2 25.06 22.83 -17.61
N LYS A 3 24.76 21.85 -18.47
CA LYS A 3 24.27 22.10 -19.84
C LYS A 3 23.02 23.00 -19.87
N LEU A 4 22.15 22.89 -18.86
CA LEU A 4 20.96 23.71 -18.73
C LEU A 4 21.28 25.20 -18.49
N ASP A 5 22.25 25.49 -17.61
CA ASP A 5 22.71 26.86 -17.33
C ASP A 5 23.27 27.54 -18.59
N GLU A 6 23.99 26.78 -19.42
CA GLU A 6 24.54 27.25 -20.70
C GLU A 6 23.42 27.58 -21.69
N LEU A 7 22.44 26.67 -21.84
CA LEU A 7 21.27 26.88 -22.70
C LEU A 7 20.42 28.07 -22.26
N ILE A 8 20.21 28.26 -20.95
CA ILE A 8 19.46 29.40 -20.43
C ILE A 8 20.17 30.71 -20.75
N LYS A 9 21.50 30.78 -20.58
CA LYS A 9 22.28 31.98 -20.91
C LYS A 9 22.25 32.31 -22.40
N GLU A 10 22.33 31.29 -23.25
CA GLU A 10 22.35 31.46 -24.70
C GLU A 10 20.96 31.81 -25.26
N LEU A 11 19.93 31.09 -24.84
CA LEU A 11 18.60 31.12 -25.48
C LEU A 11 17.57 31.96 -24.71
N CYS A 12 17.86 32.32 -23.46
CA CYS A 12 17.02 33.18 -22.62
C CYS A 12 17.85 34.28 -21.95
N PRO A 13 18.66 35.07 -22.69
CA PRO A 13 19.56 36.08 -22.12
C PRO A 13 18.82 37.20 -21.35
N ASN A 14 17.55 37.45 -21.70
CA ASN A 14 16.69 38.43 -21.06
C ASN A 14 15.73 37.81 -20.01
N GLY A 15 15.97 36.56 -19.63
CA GLY A 15 15.08 35.78 -18.76
C GLY A 15 14.09 34.91 -19.53
N VAL A 16 13.30 34.13 -18.78
CA VAL A 16 12.30 33.20 -19.31
C VAL A 16 10.92 33.87 -19.28
N GLU A 17 10.23 33.85 -20.42
CA GLU A 17 8.85 34.32 -20.53
C GLU A 17 7.89 33.42 -19.72
N TYR A 18 6.86 34.01 -19.15
CA TYR A 18 5.76 33.27 -18.51
C TYR A 18 4.49 33.41 -19.34
N LYS A 19 3.75 32.31 -19.49
CA LYS A 19 2.49 32.27 -20.25
C LYS A 19 1.40 31.63 -19.43
N GLU A 20 0.16 32.08 -19.65
CA GLU A 20 -1.01 31.37 -19.13
C GLU A 20 -1.23 30.08 -19.94
N LEU A 21 -1.63 28.99 -19.26
CA LEU A 21 -1.91 27.72 -19.95
C LEU A 21 -3.02 27.88 -21.01
N GLY A 22 -3.96 28.80 -20.81
CA GLY A 22 -5.02 29.12 -21.79
C GLY A 22 -4.52 29.72 -23.10
N GLU A 23 -3.33 30.33 -23.12
CA GLU A 23 -2.70 30.84 -24.35
C GLU A 23 -2.11 29.72 -25.21
N LEU A 24 -1.74 28.60 -24.58
CA LEU A 24 -0.99 27.52 -25.21
C LEU A 24 -1.87 26.34 -25.66
N GLY A 25 -3.05 26.20 -25.06
CA GLY A 25 -3.91 25.04 -25.27
C GLY A 25 -5.32 25.20 -24.73
N ILE A 26 -6.16 24.22 -25.05
CA ILE A 26 -7.57 24.19 -24.73
C ILE A 26 -7.83 23.09 -23.72
N PHE A 27 -8.42 23.48 -22.59
CA PHE A 27 -8.92 22.54 -21.59
C PHE A 27 -10.34 22.05 -21.93
N GLU A 28 -10.65 20.78 -21.71
CA GLU A 28 -11.99 20.24 -21.84
C GLU A 28 -12.28 19.20 -20.77
N ASN A 29 -13.52 19.21 -20.27
CA ASN A 29 -13.98 18.31 -19.22
C ASN A 29 -15.40 17.82 -19.54
N ILE A 30 -15.57 17.25 -20.74
CA ILE A 30 -16.85 16.72 -21.21
C ILE A 30 -16.95 15.24 -20.84
N GLY A 31 -16.01 14.44 -21.36
CA GLY A 31 -15.81 13.04 -21.03
C GLY A 31 -17.00 12.09 -21.23
N VAL A 32 -16.73 10.82 -21.01
CA VAL A 32 -17.68 9.72 -21.14
C VAL A 32 -17.98 9.12 -19.75
N ASP A 33 -19.22 8.66 -19.58
CA ASP A 33 -19.67 7.98 -18.37
C ASP A 33 -19.18 6.53 -18.34
N LYS A 34 -19.03 5.99 -17.13
CA LYS A 34 -18.66 4.58 -16.92
C LYS A 34 -19.88 3.67 -17.01
N LYS A 35 -20.57 3.68 -18.15
CA LYS A 35 -21.81 2.92 -18.39
C LYS A 35 -21.76 2.16 -19.71
N ILE A 36 -22.53 1.08 -19.77
CA ILE A 36 -22.75 0.29 -20.97
C ILE A 36 -24.22 0.49 -21.39
N ASN A 37 -24.41 0.95 -22.62
CA ASN A 37 -25.71 1.16 -23.25
C ASN A 37 -25.76 0.34 -24.54
N VAL A 38 -26.84 -0.44 -24.71
CA VAL A 38 -27.00 -1.40 -25.83
C VAL A 38 -27.00 -0.74 -27.21
N ASN A 39 -27.36 0.54 -27.29
CA ASN A 39 -27.46 1.28 -28.56
C ASN A 39 -26.21 2.13 -28.87
N GLU A 40 -25.13 1.97 -28.11
CA GLU A 40 -23.89 2.73 -28.26
C GLU A 40 -22.73 1.79 -28.63
N LYS A 41 -21.66 2.36 -29.20
CA LYS A 41 -20.48 1.59 -29.62
C LYS A 41 -19.57 1.34 -28.42
N GLU A 42 -18.99 0.14 -28.33
CA GLU A 42 -17.94 -0.15 -27.34
C GLU A 42 -16.67 0.64 -27.64
N ILE A 43 -16.08 1.24 -26.60
CA ILE A 43 -14.87 2.05 -26.64
C ILE A 43 -13.99 1.78 -25.41
N LEU A 44 -12.69 2.04 -25.52
CA LEU A 44 -11.77 2.04 -24.39
C LEU A 44 -11.93 3.35 -23.60
N LEU A 45 -11.98 3.26 -22.27
CA LEU A 45 -12.08 4.43 -21.40
C LEU A 45 -10.78 4.70 -20.66
N LEU A 46 -10.16 5.84 -20.97
CA LEU A 46 -9.10 6.44 -20.17
C LEU A 46 -9.71 7.06 -18.91
N ASN A 47 -9.29 6.60 -17.74
CA ASN A 47 -9.93 6.94 -16.47
C ASN A 47 -8.96 7.59 -15.47
N TYR A 48 -9.51 8.11 -14.38
CA TYR A 48 -8.75 8.76 -13.30
C TYR A 48 -7.54 7.96 -12.82
N THR A 49 -7.68 6.64 -12.62
CA THR A 49 -6.58 5.82 -12.08
C THR A 49 -5.46 5.61 -13.09
N ASP A 50 -5.76 5.71 -14.39
CA ASP A 50 -4.74 5.64 -15.45
C ASP A 50 -3.86 6.90 -15.40
N ILE A 51 -4.47 8.07 -15.21
CA ILE A 51 -3.77 9.35 -15.06
C ILE A 51 -2.96 9.38 -13.76
N TYR A 52 -3.58 8.96 -12.65
CA TYR A 52 -2.94 9.02 -11.33
C TYR A 52 -1.68 8.14 -11.21
N LYS A 53 -1.61 7.04 -11.96
CA LYS A 53 -0.53 6.05 -11.86
C LYS A 53 0.60 6.24 -12.87
N ASN A 54 0.38 6.99 -13.94
CA ASN A 54 1.30 7.02 -15.08
C ASN A 54 1.57 8.46 -15.50
N ASN A 55 2.83 8.82 -15.69
CA ASN A 55 3.20 10.08 -16.33
C ASN A 55 3.00 10.00 -17.85
N TYR A 56 3.23 8.84 -18.44
CA TYR A 56 3.10 8.61 -19.87
C TYR A 56 2.13 7.47 -20.15
N ILE A 57 1.29 7.64 -21.16
CA ILE A 57 0.18 6.73 -21.47
C ILE A 57 0.23 6.39 -22.96
N ASP A 58 0.21 5.10 -23.24
CA ASP A 58 0.07 4.52 -24.58
C ASP A 58 -1.16 3.62 -24.65
N SER A 59 -1.38 2.98 -25.80
CA SER A 59 -2.52 2.06 -26.00
C SER A 59 -2.54 0.84 -25.07
N SER A 60 -1.43 0.54 -24.38
CA SER A 60 -1.35 -0.58 -23.44
C SER A 60 -1.99 -0.29 -22.09
N ILE A 61 -2.22 0.98 -21.74
CA ILE A 61 -2.70 1.40 -20.41
C ILE A 61 -4.23 1.30 -20.26
N PRO A 62 -5.07 1.98 -21.07
CA PRO A 62 -6.52 1.93 -20.87
C PRO A 62 -7.06 0.52 -21.19
N LYS A 63 -7.71 -0.10 -20.20
CA LYS A 63 -8.33 -1.44 -20.33
C LYS A 63 -9.83 -1.47 -20.11
N MET A 64 -10.39 -0.40 -19.54
CA MET A 64 -11.82 -0.35 -19.22
C MET A 64 -12.63 -0.21 -20.51
N ILE A 65 -13.62 -1.09 -20.69
CA ILE A 65 -14.55 -1.02 -21.82
C ILE A 65 -15.86 -0.39 -21.34
N VAL A 66 -16.34 0.61 -22.07
CA VAL A 66 -17.64 1.26 -21.88
C VAL A 66 -18.27 1.51 -23.24
N THR A 67 -19.44 2.14 -23.29
CA THR A 67 -20.04 2.54 -24.57
C THR A 67 -20.15 4.05 -24.71
N ALA A 68 -20.12 4.53 -25.95
CA ALA A 68 -20.38 5.92 -26.30
C ALA A 68 -21.07 6.03 -27.67
N ASN A 69 -21.90 7.06 -27.84
CA ASN A 69 -22.40 7.46 -29.16
C ASN A 69 -21.33 8.20 -29.97
N ASP A 70 -21.52 8.27 -31.29
CA ASP A 70 -20.56 8.85 -32.23
C ASP A 70 -20.15 10.29 -31.87
N LYS A 71 -21.08 11.11 -31.41
CA LYS A 71 -20.79 12.49 -30.98
C LYS A 71 -19.86 12.52 -29.76
N LYS A 72 -20.06 11.65 -28.77
CA LYS A 72 -19.14 11.55 -27.63
C LYS A 72 -17.78 11.00 -28.06
N ILE A 73 -17.74 10.04 -28.98
CA ILE A 73 -16.49 9.47 -29.50
C ILE A 73 -15.64 10.53 -30.17
N GLU A 74 -16.25 11.34 -31.03
CA GLU A 74 -15.57 12.45 -31.73
C GLU A 74 -15.03 13.51 -30.76
N ASN A 75 -15.86 13.96 -29.80
CA ASN A 75 -15.48 15.05 -28.90
C ASN A 75 -14.51 14.62 -27.79
N CYS A 76 -14.55 13.35 -27.40
CA CYS A 76 -13.78 12.84 -26.27
C CYS A 76 -12.58 11.98 -26.70
N SER A 77 -12.13 12.10 -27.95
CA SER A 77 -10.97 11.38 -28.48
C SER A 77 -9.71 11.61 -27.64
N VAL A 78 -8.87 10.58 -27.59
CA VAL A 78 -7.56 10.58 -26.93
C VAL A 78 -6.48 10.57 -28.01
N GLU A 79 -5.78 11.68 -28.16
CA GLU A 79 -4.80 11.90 -29.23
C GLU A 79 -3.39 12.07 -28.68
N GLU A 80 -2.39 11.79 -29.52
CA GLU A 80 -0.98 12.04 -29.20
C GLU A 80 -0.77 13.49 -28.72
N CYS A 81 0.08 13.67 -27.71
CA CYS A 81 0.38 14.93 -27.04
C CYS A 81 -0.78 15.55 -26.23
N ASP A 82 -1.94 14.89 -26.13
CA ASP A 82 -2.91 15.29 -25.11
C ASP A 82 -2.29 15.19 -23.72
N ILE A 83 -2.57 16.18 -22.88
CA ILE A 83 -2.23 16.16 -21.46
C ILE A 83 -3.53 15.94 -20.70
N PHE A 84 -3.60 14.91 -19.87
CA PHE A 84 -4.75 14.67 -18.99
C PHE A 84 -4.41 15.03 -17.56
N ILE A 85 -5.32 15.75 -16.92
CA ILE A 85 -5.13 16.29 -15.57
C ILE A 85 -6.28 15.86 -14.66
N THR A 86 -5.99 15.65 -13.37
CA THR A 86 -7.02 15.43 -12.34
C THR A 86 -7.57 16.78 -11.83
N PRO A 87 -8.80 17.18 -12.20
CA PRO A 87 -9.34 18.48 -11.82
C PRO A 87 -9.91 18.50 -10.40
N THR A 88 -10.06 17.34 -9.76
CA THR A 88 -10.65 17.19 -8.43
C THR A 88 -9.98 16.06 -7.65
N SER A 89 -9.93 16.19 -6.32
CA SER A 89 -9.44 15.15 -5.41
C SER A 89 -10.09 15.26 -4.01
N GLU A 90 -9.86 14.26 -3.15
CA GLU A 90 -10.29 14.25 -1.74
C GLU A 90 -9.40 15.16 -0.87
N THR A 91 -8.12 15.29 -1.21
CA THR A 91 -7.17 16.22 -0.59
C THR A 91 -6.90 17.38 -1.54
N LYS A 92 -6.51 18.55 -1.01
CA LYS A 92 -6.17 19.70 -1.87
C LYS A 92 -4.87 19.46 -2.64
N GLU A 93 -3.96 18.72 -2.01
CA GLU A 93 -2.59 18.46 -2.46
C GLU A 93 -2.52 17.51 -3.66
N ASP A 94 -3.55 16.68 -3.86
CA ASP A 94 -3.62 15.69 -4.94
C ASP A 94 -4.32 16.20 -6.22
N ILE A 95 -4.71 17.49 -6.28
CA ILE A 95 -5.22 18.10 -7.50
C ILE A 95 -4.06 18.37 -8.46
N GLY A 96 -4.29 18.14 -9.76
CA GLY A 96 -3.33 18.53 -10.79
C GLY A 96 -2.32 17.43 -11.13
N HIS A 97 -2.61 16.17 -10.80
CA HIS A 97 -1.86 15.05 -11.38
C HIS A 97 -2.02 15.09 -12.89
N ALA A 98 -0.91 15.00 -13.62
CA ALA A 98 -0.88 15.16 -15.06
C ALA A 98 -0.17 13.98 -15.75
N SER A 99 -0.65 13.63 -16.94
CA SER A 99 -0.08 12.58 -17.80
C SER A 99 -0.11 13.01 -19.26
N VAL A 100 0.85 12.53 -20.05
CA VAL A 100 0.92 12.77 -21.50
C VAL A 100 0.58 11.51 -22.28
N ILE A 101 -0.24 11.66 -23.32
CA ILE A 101 -0.52 10.62 -24.29
C ILE A 101 0.63 10.53 -25.31
N LEU A 102 1.24 9.36 -25.43
CA LEU A 102 2.40 9.12 -26.30
C LEU A 102 2.03 8.79 -27.75
N GLU A 103 0.81 8.32 -27.98
CA GLU A 103 0.29 7.94 -29.29
C GLU A 103 -1.23 8.09 -29.30
N THR A 104 -1.81 8.45 -30.45
CA THR A 104 -3.26 8.48 -30.59
C THR A 104 -3.83 7.09 -30.37
N ILE A 105 -4.74 6.94 -29.40
CA ILE A 105 -5.30 5.64 -29.00
C ILE A 105 -6.62 5.43 -29.76
N PRO A 106 -6.70 4.51 -30.73
CA PRO A 106 -7.89 4.32 -31.53
C PRO A 106 -9.07 3.87 -30.67
N ASN A 107 -10.26 4.40 -30.98
CA ASN A 107 -11.50 4.04 -30.29
C ASN A 107 -11.43 4.18 -28.76
N CYS A 108 -10.67 5.17 -28.28
CA CYS A 108 -10.54 5.49 -26.87
C CYS A 108 -11.09 6.88 -26.56
N CYS A 109 -11.86 6.96 -25.48
CA CYS A 109 -12.33 8.22 -24.93
C CYS A 109 -11.89 8.41 -23.49
N TYR A 110 -11.91 9.65 -23.01
CA TYR A 110 -11.60 9.95 -21.61
C TYR A 110 -12.85 10.08 -20.74
N SER A 111 -12.72 9.76 -19.45
CA SER A 111 -13.78 9.86 -18.46
C SER A 111 -14.05 11.31 -18.04
N TYR A 112 -15.30 11.65 -17.69
CA TYR A 112 -15.65 12.98 -17.15
C TYR A 112 -14.98 13.34 -15.80
N HIS A 113 -14.28 12.39 -15.17
CA HIS A 113 -13.51 12.63 -13.95
C HIS A 113 -12.11 13.20 -14.21
N ILE A 114 -11.68 13.29 -15.47
CA ILE A 114 -10.39 13.84 -15.87
C ILE A 114 -10.59 14.95 -16.90
N MET A 115 -9.66 15.89 -16.93
CA MET A 115 -9.70 17.04 -17.81
C MET A 115 -8.64 16.87 -18.89
N ARG A 116 -9.03 16.97 -20.16
CA ARG A 116 -8.10 17.04 -21.29
C ARG A 116 -7.53 18.45 -21.38
N TYR A 117 -6.26 18.56 -21.69
CA TYR A 117 -5.59 19.78 -22.11
C TYR A 117 -4.86 19.49 -23.41
N ARG A 118 -5.34 20.09 -24.51
CA ARG A 118 -4.80 19.89 -25.86
C ARG A 118 -4.09 21.15 -26.32
N LEU A 119 -2.82 21.02 -26.69
CA LEU A 119 -2.02 22.14 -27.19
C LEU A 119 -2.53 22.60 -28.56
N ILE A 120 -2.52 23.91 -28.79
CA ILE A 120 -2.85 24.50 -30.10
C ILE A 120 -1.80 24.11 -31.14
N ASN A 121 -0.52 24.07 -30.72
CA ASN A 121 0.61 23.60 -31.52
C ASN A 121 1.27 22.42 -30.78
N PRO A 122 0.75 21.20 -30.95
CA PRO A 122 1.22 20.06 -30.19
C PRO A 122 2.67 19.71 -30.53
N ASN A 123 3.47 19.53 -29.49
CA ASN A 123 4.83 19.03 -29.55
C ASN A 123 5.04 18.15 -28.31
N ARG A 124 5.59 16.95 -28.51
CA ARG A 124 5.76 15.96 -27.44
C ARG A 124 6.63 16.49 -26.30
N VAL A 125 7.72 17.18 -26.61
CA VAL A 125 8.60 17.79 -25.60
C VAL A 125 7.83 18.83 -24.80
N THR A 126 7.10 19.71 -25.48
CA THR A 126 6.27 20.73 -24.81
C THR A 126 5.23 20.08 -23.92
N ALA A 127 4.58 19.00 -24.37
CA ALA A 127 3.59 18.30 -23.59
C ALA A 127 4.19 17.67 -22.31
N SER A 128 5.31 16.96 -22.44
CA SER A 128 6.07 16.39 -21.32
C SER A 128 6.59 17.45 -20.37
N PHE A 129 7.07 18.57 -20.89
CA PHE A 129 7.53 19.69 -20.08
C PHE A 129 6.39 20.29 -19.25
N ILE A 130 5.22 20.55 -19.86
CA ILE A 130 4.04 21.04 -19.15
C ILE A 130 3.57 20.02 -18.11
N MET A 131 3.56 18.73 -18.42
CA MET A 131 3.27 17.68 -17.45
C MET A 131 4.22 17.76 -16.24
N TYR A 132 5.53 17.91 -16.45
CA TYR A 132 6.47 18.08 -15.35
C TYR A 132 6.23 19.36 -14.53
N LEU A 133 5.77 20.44 -15.16
CA LEU A 133 5.40 21.67 -14.46
C LEU A 133 4.23 21.47 -13.50
N PHE A 134 3.26 20.60 -13.80
CA PHE A 134 2.19 20.20 -12.86
C PHE A 134 2.72 19.54 -11.58
N TYR A 135 3.91 18.94 -11.64
CA TYR A 135 4.57 18.37 -10.47
C TYR A 135 5.50 19.36 -9.74
N SER A 136 5.75 20.55 -10.32
CA SER A 136 6.57 21.60 -9.70
C SER A 136 5.90 22.27 -8.51
N GLN A 137 6.70 22.76 -7.57
CA GLN A 137 6.17 23.45 -6.38
C GLN A 137 5.45 24.75 -6.73
N ASP A 138 5.94 25.47 -7.75
CA ASP A 138 5.35 26.74 -8.15
C ASP A 138 3.94 26.57 -8.72
N LEU A 139 3.73 25.59 -9.59
CA LEU A 139 2.40 25.35 -10.15
C LEU A 139 1.46 24.75 -9.11
N LYS A 140 1.95 23.83 -8.26
CA LYS A 140 1.18 23.32 -7.12
C LYS A 140 0.69 24.43 -6.20
N ARG A 141 1.54 25.41 -5.86
CA ARG A 141 1.15 26.58 -5.05
C ARG A 141 0.03 27.39 -5.70
N GLN A 142 0.09 27.59 -7.02
CA GLN A 142 -0.98 28.28 -7.75
C GLN A 142 -2.29 27.47 -7.71
N ILE A 143 -2.24 26.16 -7.96
CA ILE A 143 -3.41 25.27 -7.89
C ILE A 143 -4.04 25.30 -6.50
N LEU A 144 -3.25 25.16 -5.44
CA LEU A 144 -3.71 25.18 -4.05
C LEU A 144 -4.40 26.49 -3.66
N LYS A 145 -3.94 27.62 -4.21
CA LYS A 145 -4.56 28.94 -3.98
C LYS A 145 -5.98 29.00 -4.55
N TYR A 146 -6.24 28.33 -5.67
CA TYR A 146 -7.53 28.37 -6.35
C TYR A 146 -8.43 27.17 -6.04
N ALA A 147 -7.89 26.10 -5.45
CA ALA A 147 -8.64 24.90 -5.10
C ALA A 147 -9.74 25.17 -4.06
N GLN A 148 -10.97 24.85 -4.41
CA GLN A 148 -12.17 25.06 -3.58
C GLN A 148 -12.95 23.76 -3.38
N GLY A 149 -13.63 23.62 -2.24
CA GLY A 149 -14.42 22.43 -1.92
C GLY A 149 -14.51 22.17 -0.41
N LEU A 150 -15.44 21.30 -0.01
CA LEU A 150 -15.61 20.85 1.38
C LEU A 150 -15.28 19.36 1.53
N THR A 151 -15.87 18.51 0.70
CA THR A 151 -15.66 17.04 0.70
C THR A 151 -14.74 16.57 -0.42
N ARG A 152 -14.81 17.21 -1.58
CA ARG A 152 -13.84 17.11 -2.66
C ARG A 152 -13.42 18.51 -3.07
N TYR A 153 -12.12 18.69 -3.21
CA TYR A 153 -11.55 19.92 -3.73
C TYR A 153 -11.49 19.83 -5.26
N GLY A 154 -11.72 20.95 -5.92
CA GLY A 154 -11.68 21.04 -7.37
C GLY A 154 -11.17 22.38 -7.86
N LEU A 155 -10.75 22.39 -9.12
CA LEU A 155 -10.36 23.58 -9.85
C LEU A 155 -11.10 23.65 -11.18
N SER A 156 -11.67 24.81 -11.50
CA SER A 156 -12.43 24.98 -12.75
C SER A 156 -11.50 25.10 -13.96
N LYS A 157 -12.03 24.80 -15.15
CA LYS A 157 -11.35 24.99 -16.44
C LYS A 157 -10.73 26.39 -16.57
N GLU A 158 -11.51 27.44 -16.25
CA GLU A 158 -11.06 28.83 -16.31
C GLU A 158 -9.84 29.07 -15.40
N LYS A 159 -9.86 28.52 -14.19
CA LYS A 159 -8.72 28.70 -13.27
C LYS A 159 -7.50 27.89 -13.69
N PHE A 160 -7.66 26.74 -14.33
CA PHE A 160 -6.55 26.04 -14.98
C PHE A 160 -5.97 26.86 -16.14
N SER A 161 -6.81 27.47 -16.97
CA SER A 161 -6.36 28.35 -18.06
C SER A 161 -5.50 29.50 -17.56
N ASN A 162 -5.82 30.09 -16.41
CA ASN A 162 -5.12 31.25 -15.86
C ASN A 162 -3.83 30.90 -15.09
N LEU A 163 -3.45 29.62 -14.99
CA LEU A 163 -2.20 29.25 -14.33
C LEU A 163 -1.00 29.71 -15.17
N LEU A 164 -0.04 30.39 -14.53
CA LEU A 164 1.16 30.89 -15.17
C LEU A 164 2.29 29.87 -15.09
N ILE A 165 2.90 29.58 -16.25
CA ILE A 165 4.04 28.67 -16.34
C ILE A 165 5.24 29.35 -17.02
N PRO A 166 6.49 28.99 -16.66
CA PRO A 166 7.65 29.38 -17.44
C PRO A 166 7.60 28.69 -18.81
N PHE A 167 7.86 29.43 -19.88
CA PHE A 167 7.80 28.92 -21.25
C PHE A 167 9.12 29.22 -21.99
N PRO A 168 10.22 28.54 -21.64
CA PRO A 168 11.53 28.78 -22.24
C PRO A 168 11.62 28.23 -23.67
N ASN A 169 12.73 28.49 -24.36
CA ASN A 169 13.00 27.90 -25.67
C ASN A 169 12.89 26.37 -25.65
N ILE A 170 12.41 25.77 -26.75
CA ILE A 170 12.20 24.32 -26.85
C ILE A 170 13.43 23.49 -26.49
N ARG A 171 14.65 23.95 -26.81
CA ARG A 171 15.89 23.23 -26.44
C ARG A 171 16.12 23.14 -24.93
N ILE A 172 15.68 24.15 -24.19
CA ILE A 172 15.73 24.13 -22.72
C ILE A 172 14.68 23.15 -22.20
N GLN A 173 13.47 23.15 -22.79
CA GLN A 173 12.42 22.18 -22.43
C GLN A 173 12.89 20.74 -22.67
N GLU A 174 13.55 20.47 -23.81
CA GLU A 174 14.14 19.17 -24.15
C GLU A 174 15.14 18.71 -23.09
N GLU A 175 16.07 19.58 -22.68
CA GLU A 175 17.07 19.23 -21.68
C GLU A 175 16.43 18.96 -20.31
N ILE A 176 15.41 19.73 -19.92
CA ILE A 176 14.68 19.50 -18.67
C ILE A 176 13.95 18.16 -18.70
N VAL A 177 13.19 17.89 -19.78
CA VAL A 177 12.43 16.64 -19.93
C VAL A 177 13.38 15.45 -19.91
N LYS A 178 14.50 15.52 -20.64
CA LYS A 178 15.51 14.47 -20.67
C LYS A 178 16.03 14.15 -19.27
N VAL A 179 16.47 15.16 -18.52
CA VAL A 179 17.01 14.96 -17.16
C VAL A 179 15.96 14.35 -16.24
N LEU A 180 14.73 14.85 -16.28
CA LEU A 180 13.65 14.36 -15.41
C LEU A 180 13.21 12.94 -15.78
N ASP A 181 13.16 12.61 -17.07
CA ASP A 181 12.88 11.25 -17.55
C ASP A 181 13.99 10.28 -17.11
N ASP A 182 15.26 10.66 -17.25
CA ASP A 182 16.40 9.84 -16.82
C ASP A 182 16.35 9.52 -15.31
N TYR A 183 16.01 10.52 -14.48
CA TYR A 183 15.80 10.31 -13.04
C TYR A 183 14.59 9.42 -12.76
N THR A 184 13.45 9.67 -13.43
CA THR A 184 12.22 8.89 -13.24
C THR A 184 12.46 7.42 -13.56
N LYS A 185 13.09 7.14 -14.70
CA LYS A 185 13.48 5.79 -15.11
C LYS A 185 14.40 5.12 -14.09
N SER A 186 15.40 5.83 -13.58
CA SER A 186 16.33 5.30 -12.57
C SER A 186 15.60 4.94 -11.26
N VAL A 187 14.65 5.77 -10.83
CA VAL A 187 13.84 5.50 -9.63
C VAL A 187 12.94 4.28 -9.82
N GLU A 188 12.30 4.13 -10.98
CA GLU A 188 11.47 2.97 -11.30
C GLU A 188 12.28 1.67 -11.35
N GLU A 189 13.46 1.70 -11.98
CA GLU A 189 14.37 0.56 -12.04
C GLU A 189 14.83 0.12 -10.63
N LEU A 190 15.21 1.09 -9.78
CA LEU A 190 15.62 0.81 -8.40
C LEU A 190 14.47 0.24 -7.56
N LYS A 191 13.25 0.77 -7.72
CA LYS A 191 12.05 0.21 -7.06
C LYS A 191 11.79 -1.23 -7.51
N GLY A 192 11.95 -1.52 -8.80
CA GLY A 192 11.84 -2.87 -9.35
C GLY A 192 12.84 -3.83 -8.70
N LYS A 193 14.12 -3.49 -8.74
CA LYS A 193 15.22 -4.28 -8.14
C LYS A 193 15.02 -4.50 -6.63
N LEU A 194 14.58 -3.48 -5.90
CA LEU A 194 14.30 -3.60 -4.46
C LEU A 194 13.16 -4.58 -4.18
N ASN A 195 12.09 -4.56 -4.97
CA ASN A 195 10.97 -5.49 -4.81
C ASN A 195 11.36 -6.94 -5.13
N GLU A 196 12.18 -7.16 -6.16
CA GLU A 196 12.74 -8.47 -6.50
C GLU A 196 13.63 -8.99 -5.37
N GLU A 197 14.54 -8.17 -4.85
CA GLU A 197 15.42 -8.51 -3.73
C GLU A 197 14.62 -8.82 -2.45
N LEU A 198 13.62 -8.00 -2.11
CA LEU A 198 12.74 -8.26 -0.96
C LEU A 198 12.00 -9.60 -1.10
N THR A 199 11.55 -9.94 -2.31
CA THR A 199 10.88 -11.21 -2.58
C THR A 199 11.84 -12.39 -2.47
N ALA A 200 13.04 -12.27 -3.05
CA ALA A 200 14.09 -13.28 -2.95
C ALA A 200 14.52 -13.50 -1.49
N ARG A 201 14.72 -12.40 -0.73
CA ARG A 201 15.14 -12.44 0.67
C ARG A 201 14.08 -13.07 1.58
N LYS A 202 12.79 -12.79 1.35
CA LYS A 202 11.70 -13.48 2.06
C LYS A 202 11.67 -14.98 1.79
N LYS A 203 11.86 -15.40 0.53
CA LYS A 203 11.95 -16.83 0.17
C LYS A 203 13.16 -17.49 0.84
N GLN A 204 14.32 -16.83 0.80
CA GLN A 204 15.53 -17.29 1.45
C GLN A 204 15.32 -17.44 2.97
N TYR A 205 14.73 -16.45 3.62
CA TYR A 205 14.41 -16.49 5.05
C TYR A 205 13.53 -17.70 5.39
N SER A 206 12.39 -17.87 4.69
CA SER A 206 11.49 -19.00 4.95
C SER A 206 12.20 -20.34 4.78
N TRP A 207 13.03 -20.48 3.74
CA TRP A 207 13.81 -21.71 3.52
C TRP A 207 14.81 -21.97 4.66
N TYR A 208 15.59 -20.97 5.07
CA TYR A 208 16.56 -21.13 6.17
C TYR A 208 15.88 -21.41 7.50
N ARG A 209 14.78 -20.72 7.80
CA ARG A 209 13.97 -20.96 9.01
C ARG A 209 13.51 -22.41 9.06
N ASP A 210 12.91 -22.90 7.98
CA ASP A 210 12.38 -24.27 7.93
C ASP A 210 13.53 -25.30 7.97
N TYR A 211 14.66 -25.02 7.31
CA TYR A 211 15.85 -25.86 7.35
C TYR A 211 16.44 -25.98 8.77
N LEU A 212 16.62 -24.85 9.47
CA LEU A 212 17.18 -24.81 10.83
C LEU A 212 16.26 -25.51 11.85
N LEU A 213 14.95 -25.57 11.58
CA LEU A 213 13.95 -26.17 12.47
C LEU A 213 13.60 -27.62 12.11
N LYS A 214 14.13 -28.19 11.03
CA LYS A 214 13.80 -29.56 10.58
C LYS A 214 14.51 -30.64 11.39
N PHE A 215 15.76 -30.39 11.81
CA PHE A 215 16.67 -31.28 12.55
C PHE A 215 16.89 -32.71 12.04
N GLU A 216 16.20 -33.19 10.99
CA GLU A 216 16.41 -34.51 10.34
C GLU A 216 16.56 -35.68 11.34
N ASN A 217 15.73 -35.72 12.38
CA ASN A 217 15.75 -36.72 13.46
C ASN A 217 17.04 -36.74 14.32
N LYS A 218 17.87 -35.70 14.27
CA LYS A 218 19.09 -35.56 15.08
C LYS A 218 18.82 -35.13 16.51
N VAL A 219 17.58 -34.77 16.84
CA VAL A 219 17.18 -34.29 18.16
C VAL A 219 15.88 -34.96 18.57
N GLU A 220 15.66 -35.03 19.88
CA GLU A 220 14.41 -35.52 20.45
C GLU A 220 13.23 -34.67 19.96
N THR A 221 12.10 -35.32 19.70
CA THR A 221 10.84 -34.65 19.37
C THR A 221 9.83 -34.92 20.47
N VAL A 222 9.11 -33.88 20.87
CA VAL A 222 8.12 -33.95 21.95
C VAL A 222 6.79 -33.34 21.50
N LYS A 223 5.73 -33.62 22.23
CA LYS A 223 4.43 -32.97 22.03
C LYS A 223 4.43 -31.60 22.71
N LEU A 224 3.85 -30.56 22.12
CA LEU A 224 3.75 -29.25 22.77
C LEU A 224 3.04 -29.33 24.14
N GLY A 225 2.07 -30.23 24.30
CA GLY A 225 1.41 -30.45 25.59
C GLY A 225 2.34 -30.93 26.72
N SER A 226 3.48 -31.55 26.40
CA SER A 226 4.48 -31.94 27.42
C SER A 226 5.45 -30.80 27.79
N ILE A 227 5.51 -29.76 26.97
CA ILE A 227 6.30 -28.54 27.23
C ILE A 227 5.57 -27.61 28.20
N GLY A 228 4.26 -27.51 28.06
CA GLY A 228 3.41 -26.65 28.89
C GLY A 228 1.94 -26.80 28.54
N LYS A 229 1.06 -26.38 29.45
CA LYS A 229 -0.39 -26.40 29.22
C LYS A 229 -0.80 -25.27 28.30
N VAL A 230 -1.83 -25.50 27.47
CA VAL A 230 -2.48 -24.42 26.73
C VAL A 230 -3.24 -23.53 27.72
N SER A 231 -2.89 -22.26 27.77
CA SER A 231 -3.50 -21.25 28.63
C SER A 231 -4.19 -20.16 27.81
N MET A 232 -5.17 -19.51 28.42
CA MET A 232 -5.96 -18.46 27.81
C MET A 232 -6.49 -17.51 28.88
N CYS A 233 -6.83 -16.29 28.49
CA CYS A 233 -7.44 -15.31 29.39
C CYS A 233 -8.90 -15.69 29.70
N ARG A 234 -9.43 -15.20 30.82
CA ARG A 234 -10.87 -15.32 31.13
C ARG A 234 -11.70 -14.53 30.12
N ARG A 235 -12.86 -15.06 29.73
CA ARG A 235 -13.82 -14.38 28.84
C ARG A 235 -14.28 -13.03 29.40
N ILE A 236 -14.22 -12.01 28.54
CA ILE A 236 -14.82 -10.69 28.71
C ILE A 236 -16.09 -10.64 27.86
N LEU A 237 -17.21 -10.22 28.44
CA LEU A 237 -18.48 -10.05 27.76
C LEU A 237 -18.52 -8.71 27.02
N LYS A 238 -19.34 -8.62 25.96
CA LYS A 238 -19.48 -7.38 25.17
C LYS A 238 -19.90 -6.17 26.04
N SER A 239 -20.76 -6.40 27.03
CA SER A 239 -21.20 -5.37 27.99
C SER A 239 -20.08 -4.88 28.92
N GLU A 240 -18.97 -5.60 29.01
CA GLU A 240 -17.80 -5.25 29.83
C GLU A 240 -16.72 -4.53 29.01
N THR A 241 -16.99 -4.25 27.73
CA THR A 241 -16.08 -3.55 26.82
C THR A 241 -16.59 -2.16 26.47
N ASN A 242 -15.67 -1.26 26.16
CA ASN A 242 -15.97 0.07 25.64
C ASN A 242 -15.06 0.39 24.43
N ILE A 243 -15.35 1.51 23.74
CA ILE A 243 -14.58 1.98 22.58
C ILE A 243 -13.74 3.23 22.89
N VAL A 244 -13.82 3.75 24.11
CA VAL A 244 -13.23 5.02 24.54
C VAL A 244 -12.25 4.78 25.70
N GLY A 245 -11.09 4.25 25.36
CA GLY A 245 -9.95 4.15 26.28
C GLY A 245 -10.08 3.14 27.43
N GLY A 246 -8.97 2.93 28.12
CA GLY A 246 -8.80 1.87 29.12
C GLY A 246 -7.67 0.93 28.74
N ILE A 247 -7.74 -0.33 29.20
CA ILE A 247 -6.78 -1.36 28.81
C ILE A 247 -7.18 -1.95 27.46
N PRO A 248 -6.31 -1.94 26.44
CA PRO A 248 -6.60 -2.54 25.14
C PRO A 248 -7.06 -3.99 25.27
N PHE A 249 -8.18 -4.31 24.63
CA PHE A 249 -8.75 -5.65 24.55
C PHE A 249 -8.71 -6.17 23.12
N PHE A 250 -7.80 -7.10 22.86
CA PHE A 250 -7.61 -7.68 21.54
C PHE A 250 -8.56 -8.86 21.32
N LYS A 251 -9.50 -8.66 20.40
CA LYS A 251 -10.35 -9.71 19.83
C LYS A 251 -9.62 -10.38 18.67
N ILE A 252 -10.14 -11.51 18.19
CA ILE A 252 -9.55 -12.22 17.06
C ILE A 252 -9.38 -11.34 15.80
N GLY A 253 -10.34 -10.45 15.53
CA GLY A 253 -10.28 -9.53 14.38
C GLY A 253 -9.21 -8.45 14.50
N THR A 254 -8.86 -8.04 15.72
CA THR A 254 -7.87 -7.00 16.03
C THR A 254 -6.56 -7.53 16.57
N PHE A 255 -6.42 -8.85 16.74
CA PHE A 255 -5.20 -9.50 17.21
C PHE A 255 -4.02 -9.13 16.29
N GLY A 256 -3.03 -8.40 16.82
CA GLY A 256 -1.86 -7.91 16.07
C GLY A 256 -2.14 -6.78 15.09
N LYS A 257 -3.29 -6.12 15.24
CA LYS A 257 -3.64 -4.89 14.54
C LYS A 257 -3.87 -3.80 15.60
N LYS A 258 -4.30 -2.63 15.14
CA LYS A 258 -4.74 -1.56 16.03
C LYS A 258 -5.94 -2.00 16.87
N GLU A 259 -5.90 -1.66 18.14
CA GLU A 259 -6.96 -1.87 19.11
C GLU A 259 -8.22 -1.08 18.77
N ASP A 260 -9.39 -1.70 18.99
CA ASP A 260 -10.71 -1.13 18.73
C ASP A 260 -11.68 -1.30 19.92
N ALA A 261 -11.21 -1.91 21.01
CA ALA A 261 -11.99 -2.23 22.19
C ALA A 261 -11.10 -2.16 23.43
N TYR A 262 -11.72 -1.80 24.55
CA TYR A 262 -11.04 -1.60 25.82
C TYR A 262 -11.84 -2.20 26.98
N ILE A 263 -11.15 -2.57 28.06
CA ILE A 263 -11.73 -2.93 29.36
C ILE A 263 -11.27 -1.95 30.44
N SER A 264 -12.02 -1.86 31.54
CA SER A 264 -11.65 -1.01 32.67
C SER A 264 -10.37 -1.52 33.35
N ILE A 265 -9.65 -0.62 34.01
CA ILE A 265 -8.40 -0.94 34.73
C ILE A 265 -8.70 -1.87 35.91
N GLU A 266 -9.82 -1.64 36.61
CA GLU A 266 -10.26 -2.46 37.75
C GLU A 266 -10.50 -3.90 37.31
N LYS A 267 -11.22 -4.07 36.20
CA LYS A 267 -11.52 -5.38 35.62
C LYS A 267 -10.26 -6.11 35.16
N PHE A 268 -9.35 -5.38 34.50
CA PHE A 268 -8.06 -5.92 34.09
C PHE A 268 -7.26 -6.43 35.29
N ASN A 269 -7.14 -5.63 36.35
CA ASN A 269 -6.41 -6.00 37.56
C ASN A 269 -7.05 -7.21 38.24
N GLU A 270 -8.38 -7.20 38.42
CA GLU A 270 -9.13 -8.32 39.00
C GLU A 270 -8.87 -9.62 38.23
N TYR A 271 -8.97 -9.57 36.90
CA TYR A 271 -8.87 -10.78 36.08
C TYR A 271 -7.43 -11.28 35.94
N LYS A 272 -6.47 -10.36 35.85
CA LYS A 272 -5.04 -10.70 35.83
C LYS A 272 -4.58 -11.37 37.12
N GLU A 273 -5.17 -11.00 38.26
CA GLU A 273 -4.86 -11.61 39.56
C GLU A 273 -5.53 -12.98 39.74
N LYS A 274 -6.81 -13.11 39.35
CA LYS A 274 -7.60 -14.33 39.57
C LYS A 274 -7.40 -15.42 38.52
N TYR A 275 -7.02 -15.07 37.30
CA TYR A 275 -6.97 -15.99 36.16
C TYR A 275 -5.62 -15.98 35.45
N SER A 276 -5.40 -16.97 34.59
CA SER A 276 -4.20 -17.05 33.75
C SER A 276 -4.03 -15.79 32.89
N TYR A 277 -2.80 -15.28 32.88
CA TYR A 277 -2.42 -14.10 32.11
C TYR A 277 -1.00 -14.31 31.54
N PRO A 278 -0.73 -13.91 30.27
CA PRO A 278 0.57 -14.16 29.66
C PRO A 278 1.69 -13.39 30.35
N LYS A 279 2.88 -13.98 30.39
CA LYS A 279 4.11 -13.32 30.86
C LYS A 279 4.84 -12.71 29.66
N LYS A 280 5.58 -11.62 29.90
CA LYS A 280 6.40 -10.99 28.86
C LYS A 280 7.27 -12.04 28.18
N GLY A 281 7.28 -12.04 26.85
CA GLY A 281 7.99 -13.02 26.03
C GLY A 281 7.11 -14.16 25.52
N MET A 282 5.99 -14.48 26.18
CA MET A 282 5.14 -15.60 25.74
C MET A 282 4.55 -15.38 24.35
N VAL A 283 4.39 -16.48 23.61
CA VAL A 283 3.89 -16.44 22.24
C VAL A 283 2.41 -16.75 22.21
N LEU A 284 1.60 -15.73 21.96
CA LEU A 284 0.16 -15.83 21.77
C LEU A 284 -0.15 -16.33 20.36
N ILE A 285 -1.17 -17.17 20.22
CA ILE A 285 -1.59 -17.87 19.00
C ILE A 285 -3.09 -17.66 18.79
N SER A 286 -3.49 -17.26 17.59
CA SER A 286 -4.91 -17.24 17.20
C SER A 286 -5.41 -18.64 16.88
N THR A 287 -6.57 -19.00 17.43
CA THR A 287 -7.20 -20.30 17.20
C THR A 287 -8.35 -20.26 16.21
N SER A 288 -8.80 -19.07 15.81
CA SER A 288 -9.88 -18.83 14.86
C SER A 288 -9.57 -17.62 13.97
N GLY A 289 -10.37 -17.36 12.94
CA GLY A 289 -10.09 -16.30 11.97
C GLY A 289 -8.83 -16.62 11.17
N THR A 290 -7.77 -15.81 11.30
CA THR A 290 -6.44 -16.16 10.76
C THR A 290 -5.76 -17.14 11.70
N ILE A 291 -6.02 -18.43 11.56
CA ILE A 291 -5.49 -19.48 12.44
C ILE A 291 -3.96 -19.51 12.42
N GLY A 292 -3.34 -19.65 13.59
CA GLY A 292 -1.90 -19.83 13.73
C GLY A 292 -1.09 -18.53 13.65
N ARG A 293 -1.73 -17.37 13.57
CA ARG A 293 -1.05 -16.08 13.70
C ARG A 293 -0.43 -15.98 15.09
N THR A 294 0.81 -15.50 15.15
CA THR A 294 1.57 -15.40 16.40
C THR A 294 1.96 -13.98 16.77
N ILE A 295 1.96 -13.68 18.07
CA ILE A 295 2.43 -12.42 18.65
C ILE A 295 3.21 -12.71 19.92
N VAL A 296 4.38 -12.11 20.05
CA VAL A 296 5.15 -12.12 21.31
C VAL A 296 4.55 -11.07 22.24
N PHE A 297 4.11 -11.49 23.43
CA PHE A 297 3.58 -10.55 24.41
C PHE A 297 4.70 -9.65 24.95
N ASP A 298 4.58 -8.33 24.76
CA ASP A 298 5.61 -7.36 25.11
C ASP A 298 5.63 -6.97 26.60
N GLY A 299 4.61 -7.41 27.36
CA GLY A 299 4.43 -7.11 28.78
C GLY A 299 3.65 -5.83 29.05
N LYS A 300 3.26 -5.07 28.03
CA LYS A 300 2.41 -3.88 28.23
C LYS A 300 0.99 -4.30 28.64
N PRO A 301 0.27 -3.46 29.40
CA PRO A 301 -1.11 -3.75 29.76
C PRO A 301 -2.00 -3.94 28.52
N ALA A 302 -2.44 -5.19 28.32
CA ALA A 302 -3.35 -5.59 27.26
C ALA A 302 -4.08 -6.86 27.70
N TYR A 303 -5.29 -7.08 27.19
CA TYR A 303 -6.08 -8.27 27.49
C TYR A 303 -6.54 -8.95 26.21
N TYR A 304 -6.74 -10.27 26.25
CA TYR A 304 -6.90 -11.10 25.05
C TYR A 304 -8.18 -11.93 25.11
N GLN A 305 -8.82 -12.10 23.96
CA GLN A 305 -10.10 -12.78 23.84
C GLN A 305 -9.99 -14.29 24.05
N ASP A 306 -10.31 -14.73 25.27
CA ASP A 306 -10.64 -16.10 25.68
C ASP A 306 -9.96 -17.24 24.89
N SER A 307 -10.69 -18.29 24.53
CA SER A 307 -10.16 -19.42 23.77
C SER A 307 -9.80 -19.07 22.33
N ASN A 308 -10.09 -17.86 21.85
CA ASN A 308 -9.71 -17.40 20.50
C ASN A 308 -8.23 -17.00 20.42
N ILE A 309 -7.61 -16.63 21.54
CA ILE A 309 -6.20 -16.27 21.63
C ILE A 309 -5.59 -17.02 22.82
N VAL A 310 -4.70 -17.97 22.52
CA VAL A 310 -4.12 -18.89 23.51
C VAL A 310 -2.60 -18.83 23.49
N TRP A 311 -1.94 -19.39 24.49
CA TRP A 311 -0.49 -19.58 24.49
C TRP A 311 -0.13 -20.88 25.21
N ILE A 312 1.11 -21.35 25.02
CA ILE A 312 1.66 -22.43 25.84
C ILE A 312 2.32 -21.81 27.07
N ASP A 313 1.93 -22.26 28.26
CA ASP A 313 2.58 -21.88 29.53
C ASP A 313 3.85 -22.72 29.73
N ASN A 314 4.86 -22.48 28.89
CA ASN A 314 6.13 -23.21 28.86
C ASN A 314 7.14 -22.68 29.91
N ASN A 315 8.08 -23.54 30.29
CA ASN A 315 9.26 -23.16 31.07
C ASN A 315 10.42 -22.81 30.13
N GLU A 316 10.94 -21.58 30.20
CA GLU A 316 12.09 -21.10 29.41
C GLU A 316 13.43 -21.77 29.77
N GLU A 317 13.51 -22.46 30.91
CA GLU A 317 14.65 -23.33 31.24
C GLU A 317 14.68 -24.61 30.38
N LYS A 318 13.60 -24.92 29.67
CA LYS A 318 13.50 -26.07 28.76
C LYS A 318 13.36 -25.64 27.31
N VAL A 319 12.52 -24.63 27.05
CA VAL A 319 12.28 -24.14 25.69
C VAL A 319 12.07 -22.64 25.67
N LEU A 320 12.86 -21.96 24.84
CA LEU A 320 12.82 -20.52 24.72
C LEU A 320 11.52 -20.07 24.04
N ASN A 321 10.93 -18.99 24.53
CA ASN A 321 9.74 -18.41 23.89
C ASN A 321 10.01 -17.99 22.44
N LYS A 322 11.19 -17.39 22.17
CA LYS A 322 11.58 -17.02 20.80
C LYS A 322 11.75 -18.24 19.88
N TYR A 323 12.21 -19.37 20.42
CA TYR A 323 12.29 -20.60 19.62
C TYR A 323 10.91 -21.09 19.24
N LEU A 324 9.95 -21.09 20.18
CA LEU A 324 8.54 -21.39 19.91
C LEU A 324 7.95 -20.42 18.88
N TYR A 325 8.27 -19.12 18.96
CA TYR A 325 7.83 -18.11 18.01
C TYR A 325 8.23 -18.49 16.58
N TYR A 326 9.50 -18.78 16.33
CA TYR A 326 9.98 -19.19 15.01
C TYR A 326 9.42 -20.53 14.56
N PHE A 327 9.28 -21.49 15.48
CA PHE A 327 8.64 -22.78 15.17
C PHE A 327 7.18 -22.62 14.74
N TYR A 328 6.40 -21.80 15.43
CA TYR A 328 5.00 -21.56 15.08
C TYR A 328 4.82 -20.85 13.73
N GLN A 329 5.80 -20.06 13.29
CA GLN A 329 5.79 -19.44 11.95
C GLN A 329 5.92 -20.46 10.80
N THR A 330 6.31 -21.71 11.09
CA THR A 330 6.29 -22.81 10.12
C THR A 330 4.88 -23.37 9.88
N SER A 331 3.88 -22.83 10.58
CA SER A 331 2.49 -23.31 10.58
C SER A 331 2.38 -24.82 10.88
N PRO A 332 2.88 -25.30 12.03
CA PRO A 332 2.98 -26.73 12.34
C PRO A 332 1.62 -27.40 12.69
N TRP A 333 0.53 -26.67 12.53
CA TRP A 333 -0.79 -27.01 13.03
C TRP A 333 -1.50 -28.03 12.14
N LYS A 334 -2.02 -29.12 12.74
CA LYS A 334 -2.90 -30.08 12.07
C LYS A 334 -4.34 -29.84 12.52
N ILE A 335 -5.19 -29.42 11.59
CA ILE A 335 -6.61 -29.11 11.84
C ILE A 335 -7.46 -30.20 11.19
N ASP A 336 -8.42 -30.72 11.93
CA ASP A 336 -9.36 -31.71 11.42
C ASP A 336 -10.42 -31.01 10.53
N MET A 337 -10.44 -31.36 9.24
CA MET A 337 -11.39 -30.77 8.28
C MET A 337 -12.77 -31.44 8.40
N GLY A 338 -13.65 -30.88 9.24
CA GLY A 338 -15.01 -31.42 9.40
C GLY A 338 -16.11 -30.45 9.80
N GLY A 339 -15.80 -29.19 10.14
CA GLY A 339 -16.78 -28.20 10.58
C GLY A 339 -16.92 -27.01 9.63
N THR A 340 -18.08 -26.34 9.65
CA THR A 340 -18.37 -25.11 8.86
C THR A 340 -17.44 -23.93 9.21
N ILE A 341 -16.77 -23.97 10.36
CA ILE A 341 -15.78 -22.98 10.80
C ILE A 341 -14.50 -23.71 11.19
N GLU A 342 -13.41 -23.42 10.50
CA GLU A 342 -12.09 -23.93 10.85
C GLU A 342 -11.62 -23.36 12.20
N ARG A 343 -11.11 -24.23 13.07
CA ARG A 343 -10.62 -23.85 14.40
C ARG A 343 -9.46 -24.73 14.83
N LEU A 344 -8.46 -24.11 15.45
CA LEU A 344 -7.36 -24.80 16.12
C LEU A 344 -7.71 -25.05 17.59
N TYR A 345 -8.14 -26.28 17.91
CA TYR A 345 -8.46 -26.64 19.28
C TYR A 345 -7.20 -26.87 20.12
N ASN A 346 -7.33 -26.76 21.44
CA ASN A 346 -6.22 -27.02 22.38
C ASN A 346 -5.59 -28.39 22.14
N GLU A 347 -6.40 -29.42 21.85
CA GLU A 347 -5.93 -30.77 21.55
C GLU A 347 -5.03 -30.81 20.30
N ASN A 348 -5.35 -30.03 19.25
CA ASN A 348 -4.50 -29.94 18.06
C ASN A 348 -3.14 -29.31 18.41
N ILE A 349 -3.15 -28.25 19.23
CA ILE A 349 -1.92 -27.59 19.70
C ILE A 349 -1.11 -28.58 20.56
N GLU A 350 -1.72 -29.20 21.55
CA GLU A 350 -1.05 -30.13 22.47
C GLU A 350 -0.44 -31.34 21.74
N LYS A 351 -1.11 -31.85 20.71
CA LYS A 351 -0.63 -32.98 19.88
C LYS A 351 0.44 -32.58 18.87
N THR A 352 0.66 -31.29 18.62
CA THR A 352 1.68 -30.81 17.66
C THR A 352 3.08 -31.26 18.13
N ILE A 353 3.83 -31.87 17.23
CA ILE A 353 5.18 -32.40 17.49
C ILE A 353 6.19 -31.30 17.19
N ILE A 354 7.11 -31.06 18.13
CA ILE A 354 8.18 -30.08 18.02
C ILE A 354 9.54 -30.73 18.29
N PRO A 355 10.59 -30.42 17.51
CA PRO A 355 11.97 -30.76 17.86
C PRO A 355 12.44 -29.96 19.08
N LEU A 356 13.00 -30.65 20.07
CA LEU A 356 13.46 -30.05 21.33
C LEU A 356 14.99 -30.21 21.46
N PRO A 357 15.79 -29.39 20.76
CA PRO A 357 17.24 -29.40 20.92
C PRO A 357 17.66 -28.78 22.26
N PRO A 358 18.90 -28.98 22.72
CA PRO A 358 19.44 -28.31 23.91
C PRO A 358 19.31 -26.78 23.84
N LEU A 359 19.16 -26.12 24.99
CA LEU A 359 18.97 -24.66 25.07
C LEU A 359 20.02 -23.86 24.28
N GLU A 360 21.29 -24.28 24.31
CA GLU A 360 22.36 -23.59 23.56
C GLU A 360 22.14 -23.63 22.04
N VAL A 361 21.57 -24.72 21.53
CA VAL A 361 21.20 -24.83 20.11
C VAL A 361 19.98 -23.97 19.81
N GLN A 362 18.98 -23.94 20.70
CA GLN A 362 17.84 -23.04 20.57
C GLN A 362 18.29 -21.57 20.51
N LYS A 363 19.19 -21.15 21.42
CA LYS A 363 19.77 -19.79 21.43
C LYS A 363 20.48 -19.46 20.13
N ARG A 364 21.27 -20.40 19.59
CA ARG A 364 21.96 -20.22 18.29
C ARG A 364 20.97 -20.04 17.14
N ILE A 365 19.94 -20.86 17.06
CA ILE A 365 18.90 -20.74 16.01
C ILE A 365 18.19 -19.40 16.13
N VAL A 366 17.77 -19.03 17.35
CA VAL A 366 17.15 -17.73 17.60
C VAL A 366 18.08 -16.59 17.20
N GLY A 367 19.37 -16.65 17.54
CA GLY A 367 20.35 -15.63 17.17
C GLY A 367 20.55 -15.51 15.65
N VAL A 368 20.52 -16.63 14.92
CA VAL A 368 20.57 -16.60 13.45
C VAL A 368 19.31 -15.97 12.89
N LEU A 369 18.13 -16.40 13.34
CA LEU A 369 16.85 -15.93 12.80
C LEU A 369 16.53 -14.48 13.17
N ASP A 370 16.93 -14.03 14.36
CA ASP A 370 16.80 -12.62 14.78
C ASP A 370 17.62 -11.67 13.89
N ASN A 371 18.73 -12.14 13.30
CA ASN A 371 19.56 -11.31 12.41
C ASN A 371 18.98 -11.15 10.98
N PHE A 372 17.93 -11.89 10.62
CA PHE A 372 17.27 -11.76 9.31
C PHE A 372 16.12 -10.74 9.31
N VAL A 373 15.65 -10.32 10.49
CA VAL A 373 14.41 -9.53 10.67
C VAL A 373 14.70 -8.05 10.82
#